data_AF-A0A520UI07-F1
#
_entry.id   AF-A0A520UI07-F1
#
_cell.length_a   1.000
_cell.length_b   1.000
_cell.length_c   1.000
_cell.angle_alpha   90.00
_cell.angle_beta   90.00
_cell.angle_gamma   90.00
#
_symmetry.space_group_name_H-M   'P 1'
#
loop_
_entity.id
_entity.type
_entity.pdbx_description
1 polymer ?
#
loop_
_entity_poly.entity_id
_entity_poly.type
_entity_poly.pdbx_seq_one_letter_code
_entity_poly.pdbx_strand_id
1 'polypeptide(L)'
;MQYQAELLIPILGILSGIIIPVAVFIWLYFDAKGKRETVLEISKNLNHPSKVEELLRIFEERKKEPIDYRRNGVITLFTGVGLFIFGIFFLGQIMKAVGALVSLVGLGTIIAGYLYPNTGKELSDAVDEFEKK
;
A
#
# COMPACT_ATOMS: atom_id res chain seq x y z
N MET A 1 -37.49 -18.89 11.39
CA MET A 1 -36.29 -18.45 12.14
C MET A 1 -35.00 -18.71 11.35
N GLN A 2 -34.76 -19.90 10.78
CA GLN A 2 -33.54 -20.18 9.99
C GLN A 2 -33.42 -19.36 8.68
N TYR A 3 -34.51 -19.14 7.94
CA TYR A 3 -34.51 -18.40 6.67
C TYR A 3 -34.09 -16.91 6.80
N GLN A 4 -34.37 -16.28 7.95
CA GLN A 4 -33.96 -14.88 8.17
C GLN A 4 -32.45 -14.75 8.39
N ALA A 5 -31.82 -15.75 9.01
CA ALA A 5 -30.37 -15.77 9.21
C ALA A 5 -29.61 -16.01 7.90
N GLU A 6 -30.16 -16.83 7.00
CA GLU A 6 -29.57 -17.12 5.68
C GLU A 6 -29.50 -15.88 4.76
N LEU A 7 -30.43 -14.93 4.88
CA LEU A 7 -30.37 -13.66 4.14
C LEU A 7 -29.48 -12.62 4.84
N LEU A 8 -29.42 -12.64 6.17
CA LEU A 8 -28.68 -11.66 6.97
C LEU A 8 -27.16 -11.79 6.76
N ILE A 9 -26.64 -13.02 6.67
CA ILE A 9 -25.19 -13.28 6.55
C ILE A 9 -24.62 -12.70 5.23
N PRO A 10 -25.21 -12.94 4.04
CA PRO A 10 -24.77 -12.31 2.79
C PRO A 10 -24.86 -10.78 2.82
N ILE A 11 -25.94 -10.23 3.40
CA ILE A 11 -26.15 -8.78 3.48
C ILE A 11 -25.07 -8.12 4.35
N LEU A 12 -24.76 -8.70 5.51
CA LEU A 12 -23.68 -8.23 6.38
C LEU A 12 -22.31 -8.37 5.72
N GLY A 13 -22.09 -9.45 4.97
CA GLY A 13 -20.88 -9.63 4.16
C GLY A 13 -20.68 -8.51 3.15
N ILE A 14 -21.70 -8.21 2.34
CA ILE A 14 -21.67 -7.13 1.33
C ILE A 14 -21.49 -5.77 2.00
N LEU A 15 -22.23 -5.48 3.07
CA LEU A 15 -22.10 -4.23 3.82
C LEU A 15 -20.67 -4.05 4.37
N SER A 16 -20.11 -5.07 5.02
CA SER A 16 -18.75 -5.01 5.54
C SER A 16 -17.71 -4.79 4.42
N GLY A 17 -17.91 -5.44 3.26
CA GLY A 17 -17.05 -5.29 2.09
C GLY A 17 -17.08 -3.89 1.47
N ILE A 18 -18.14 -3.11 1.68
CA ILE A 18 -18.26 -1.72 1.20
C ILE A 18 -17.78 -0.73 2.28
N ILE A 19 -18.14 -0.95 3.54
CA ILE A 19 -17.84 -0.04 4.65
C ILE A 19 -16.32 0.09 4.84
N ILE A 20 -15.57 -1.02 4.75
CA ILE A 20 -14.12 -1.01 4.99
C ILE A 20 -13.39 -0.14 3.95
N PRO A 21 -13.55 -0.33 2.62
CA PRO A 21 -12.94 0.55 1.64
C PRO A 21 -13.34 2.02 1.79
N VAL A 22 -14.61 2.30 2.04
CA VAL A 22 -15.10 3.68 2.19
C VAL A 22 -14.46 4.36 3.40
N ALA A 23 -14.37 3.67 4.54
CA ALA A 23 -13.72 4.19 5.74
C ALA A 23 -12.23 4.49 5.50
N VAL A 24 -11.52 3.58 4.82
CA VAL A 24 -10.11 3.79 4.45
C VAL A 24 -9.95 5.00 3.53
N PHE A 25 -10.85 5.16 2.54
CA PHE A 25 -10.85 6.33 1.65
C PHE A 25 -11.10 7.64 2.38
N ILE A 26 -12.08 7.68 3.29
CA ILE A 26 -12.38 8.86 4.09
C ILE A 26 -11.17 9.24 4.95
N TRP A 27 -10.55 8.27 5.62
CA TRP A 27 -9.37 8.51 6.43
C TRP A 27 -8.20 9.06 5.58
N LEU A 28 -7.90 8.44 4.45
CA LEU A 28 -6.86 8.91 3.51
C LEU A 28 -7.14 10.33 3.00
N TYR A 29 -8.40 10.66 2.71
CA TYR A 29 -8.81 11.99 2.26
C TYR A 29 -8.53 13.05 3.33
N PHE A 30 -8.95 12.80 4.58
CA PHE A 30 -8.73 13.74 5.68
C PHE A 30 -7.24 13.87 6.05
N ASP A 31 -6.48 12.78 6.05
CA ASP A 31 -5.03 12.81 6.27
C ASP A 31 -4.31 13.66 5.19
N ALA A 32 -4.67 13.48 3.92
CA ALA A 32 -4.12 14.27 2.82
C ALA A 32 -4.54 15.75 2.90
N LYS A 33 -5.80 16.02 3.24
CA LYS A 33 -6.32 17.39 3.37
C LYS A 33 -5.67 18.14 4.53
N GLY A 34 -5.57 17.52 5.71
CA GLY A 34 -4.93 18.12 6.88
C GLY A 34 -3.48 18.49 6.62
N LYS A 35 -2.71 17.61 5.97
CA LYS A 35 -1.31 17.90 5.58
C LYS A 35 -1.20 19.13 4.67
N ARG A 36 -2.09 19.26 3.69
CA ARG A 36 -2.09 20.41 2.75
C ARG A 36 -2.46 21.71 3.44
N GLU A 37 -3.45 21.70 4.34
CA GLU A 37 -3.86 22.88 5.10
C GLU A 37 -2.73 23.36 6.03
N THR A 38 -2.07 22.45 6.75
CA THR A 38 -0.92 22.78 7.62
C THR A 38 0.24 23.38 6.81
N VAL A 39 0.58 22.81 5.66
CA VAL A 39 1.62 23.36 4.78
C VAL A 39 1.26 24.78 4.29
N LEU A 40 -0.01 25.00 3.95
CA LEU A 40 -0.51 26.29 3.46
C LEU A 40 -0.56 27.36 4.56
N GLU A 41 -0.78 26.97 5.82
CA GLU A 41 -0.70 27.89 6.97
C GLU A 41 0.76 28.23 7.32
N ILE A 42 1.65 27.24 7.28
CA ILE A 42 3.07 27.46 7.53
C ILE A 42 3.68 28.35 6.44
N SER A 43 3.32 28.15 5.16
CA SER A 43 3.84 28.97 4.05
C SER A 43 3.44 30.45 4.14
N LYS A 44 2.24 30.74 4.65
CA LYS A 44 1.77 32.13 4.86
C LYS A 44 2.52 32.87 5.97
N ASN A 45 3.10 32.14 6.93
CA ASN A 45 3.82 32.71 8.07
C ASN A 45 5.36 32.71 7.89
N LEU A 46 5.88 32.14 6.80
CA LEU A 46 7.31 32.08 6.50
C LEU A 46 7.74 33.19 5.54
N ASN A 47 8.66 34.04 6.00
CA ASN A 47 9.18 35.18 5.24
C ASN A 47 10.25 34.81 4.17
N HIS A 48 10.68 33.54 4.11
CA HIS A 48 11.71 33.08 3.18
C HIS A 48 11.22 31.88 2.33
N PRO A 49 11.16 32.02 0.99
CA PRO A 49 10.64 30.98 0.10
C PRO A 49 11.46 29.67 0.13
N SER A 50 12.77 29.73 0.43
CA SER A 50 13.65 28.56 0.48
C SER A 50 13.28 27.55 1.58
N LYS A 51 12.76 28.00 2.72
CA LYS A 51 12.33 27.12 3.82
C LYS A 51 10.95 26.51 3.59
N VAL A 52 10.11 27.14 2.77
CA VAL A 52 8.81 26.59 2.36
C VAL A 52 9.02 25.39 1.43
N GLU A 53 10.01 25.45 0.55
CA GLU A 53 10.39 24.36 -0.34
C GLU A 53 10.98 23.16 0.41
N GLU A 54 11.77 23.42 1.47
CA GLU A 54 12.28 22.37 2.36
C GLU A 54 11.15 21.67 3.16
N LEU A 55 10.17 22.43 3.66
CA LEU A 55 9.00 21.87 4.33
C LEU A 55 8.11 21.08 3.35
N LEU A 56 7.86 21.62 2.16
CA LEU A 56 7.15 20.91 1.09
C LEU A 56 7.85 19.60 0.73
N ARG A 57 9.19 19.62 0.62
CA ARG A 57 10.00 18.41 0.49
C ARG A 57 9.75 17.46 1.65
N ILE A 58 9.87 17.85 2.92
CA ILE A 58 9.60 16.94 4.05
C ILE A 58 8.20 16.30 4.00
N PHE A 59 7.19 17.01 3.50
CA PHE A 59 5.83 16.48 3.34
C PHE A 59 5.61 15.62 2.08
N GLU A 60 6.26 15.93 0.95
CA GLU A 60 6.21 15.15 -0.31
C GLU A 60 7.18 13.95 -0.30
N GLU A 61 8.35 14.15 0.29
CA GLU A 61 9.49 13.24 0.44
C GLU A 61 9.30 12.27 1.61
N ARG A 62 8.06 12.14 2.11
CA ARG A 62 7.52 10.80 2.39
C ARG A 62 7.45 9.96 1.10
N LYS A 63 8.56 9.88 0.36
CA LYS A 63 8.93 8.74 -0.45
C LYS A 63 8.79 7.57 0.50
N LYS A 64 7.72 6.78 0.33
CA LYS A 64 7.73 5.40 0.78
C LYS A 64 9.08 4.84 0.35
N GLU A 65 9.84 4.30 1.29
CA GLU A 65 11.13 3.65 1.06
C GLU A 65 11.12 2.93 -0.29
N PRO A 66 12.23 2.93 -1.05
CA PRO A 66 12.29 2.30 -2.36
C PRO A 66 11.63 0.92 -2.28
N ILE A 67 10.48 0.77 -2.94
CA ILE A 67 9.63 -0.41 -2.78
C ILE A 67 10.46 -1.59 -3.25
N ASP A 68 10.97 -2.41 -2.33
CA ASP A 68 11.71 -3.61 -2.68
C ASP A 68 10.70 -4.63 -3.23
N TYR A 69 10.56 -4.61 -4.55
CA TYR A 69 9.70 -5.50 -5.32
C TYR A 69 10.06 -6.97 -5.08
N ARG A 70 11.32 -7.30 -4.74
CA ARG A 70 11.71 -8.68 -4.43
C ARG A 70 11.13 -9.08 -3.08
N ARG A 71 11.32 -8.26 -2.05
CA ARG A 71 10.77 -8.53 -0.71
C ARG A 71 9.25 -8.65 -0.76
N ASN A 72 8.59 -7.68 -1.38
CA ASN A 72 7.14 -7.69 -1.50
C ASN A 72 6.63 -8.85 -2.37
N GLY A 73 7.36 -9.20 -3.43
CA GLY A 73 7.03 -10.34 -4.27
C GLY A 73 7.11 -11.68 -3.54
N VAL A 74 8.13 -11.88 -2.69
CA VAL A 74 8.25 -13.06 -1.83
C VAL A 74 7.07 -13.14 -0.84
N ILE A 75 6.75 -12.04 -0.17
CA ILE A 75 5.62 -11.99 0.78
C ILE A 75 4.31 -12.36 0.06
N THR A 76 4.05 -11.77 -1.11
CA THR A 76 2.85 -12.03 -1.91
C THR A 76 2.79 -13.49 -2.39
N LEU A 77 3.93 -14.05 -2.81
CA LEU A 77 4.02 -15.46 -3.24
C LEU A 77 3.63 -16.40 -2.10
N PHE A 78 4.23 -16.24 -0.92
CA PHE A 78 3.92 -17.06 0.25
C PHE A 78 2.48 -16.87 0.73
N THR A 79 1.93 -15.66 0.64
CA THR A 79 0.52 -15.39 0.93
C THR A 79 -0.39 -16.17 -0.01
N GLY A 80 -0.08 -16.19 -1.32
CA GLY A 80 -0.83 -16.98 -2.31
C GLY A 80 -0.74 -18.48 -2.06
N VAL A 81 0.44 -19.00 -1.73
CA VAL A 81 0.63 -20.41 -1.37
C VAL A 81 -0.17 -20.77 -0.12
N GLY A 82 -0.16 -19.89 0.90
CA GLY A 82 -0.98 -20.03 2.10
C GLY A 82 -2.47 -20.13 1.77
N LEU A 83 -2.99 -19.23 0.93
CA LEU A 83 -4.39 -19.27 0.47
C LEU A 83 -4.70 -20.54 -0.35
N PHE A 84 -3.77 -20.99 -1.17
CA PHE A 84 -3.93 -22.22 -1.96
C PHE A 84 -4.07 -23.45 -1.05
N ILE A 85 -3.16 -23.58 -0.07
CA ILE A 85 -3.19 -24.65 0.93
C ILE A 85 -4.46 -24.54 1.79
N PHE A 86 -4.84 -23.33 2.19
CA PHE A 86 -6.08 -23.10 2.93
C PHE A 86 -7.32 -23.53 2.13
N GLY A 87 -7.32 -23.31 0.82
CA GLY A 87 -8.35 -23.82 -0.10
C GLY A 87 -8.36 -25.35 -0.23
N ILE A 88 -7.22 -26.03 -0.03
CA ILE A 88 -7.16 -27.50 0.03
C ILE A 88 -7.89 -28.04 1.25
N PHE A 89 -7.68 -27.44 2.42
CA PHE A 89 -8.18 -28.00 3.68
C PHE A 89 -9.59 -27.52 4.05
N PHE A 90 -10.00 -26.30 3.65
CA PHE A 90 -11.20 -25.68 4.22
C PHE A 90 -12.23 -25.16 3.21
N LEU A 91 -11.84 -24.35 2.20
CA LEU A 91 -12.79 -23.58 1.36
C LEU A 91 -12.98 -24.08 -0.09
N GLY A 92 -12.30 -25.15 -0.51
CA GLY A 92 -12.53 -25.77 -1.81
C GLY A 92 -11.92 -25.02 -3.01
N GLN A 93 -12.46 -25.29 -4.21
CA GLN A 93 -11.81 -24.99 -5.50
C GLN A 93 -11.62 -23.50 -5.78
N ILE A 94 -12.54 -22.64 -5.35
CA ILE A 94 -12.45 -21.18 -5.58
C ILE A 94 -11.26 -20.60 -4.83
N MET A 95 -11.07 -20.98 -3.55
CA MET A 95 -9.96 -20.47 -2.74
C MET A 95 -8.61 -20.98 -3.25
N LYS A 96 -8.55 -22.21 -3.79
CA LYS A 96 -7.37 -22.71 -4.51
C LYS A 96 -7.03 -21.83 -5.71
N ALA A 97 -8.01 -21.52 -6.56
CA ALA A 97 -7.78 -20.67 -7.73
C ALA A 97 -7.27 -19.27 -7.33
N VAL A 98 -7.87 -18.66 -6.29
CA VAL A 98 -7.41 -17.37 -5.75
C VAL A 98 -5.97 -17.46 -5.24
N GLY A 99 -5.64 -18.49 -4.46
CA GLY A 99 -4.27 -18.69 -3.96
C GLY A 99 -3.24 -18.89 -5.08
N ALA A 100 -3.59 -19.65 -6.11
CA ALA A 100 -2.74 -19.84 -7.29
C ALA A 100 -2.50 -18.53 -8.04
N LEU A 101 -3.55 -17.72 -8.22
CA LEU A 101 -3.45 -16.40 -8.85
C LEU A 101 -2.54 -15.46 -8.05
N VAL A 102 -2.74 -15.35 -6.74
CA VAL A 102 -1.92 -14.50 -5.87
C VAL A 102 -0.46 -14.96 -5.87
N SER A 103 -0.22 -16.28 -5.94
CA SER A 103 1.14 -16.83 -6.05
C SER A 103 1.82 -16.38 -7.35
N LEU A 104 1.11 -16.41 -8.48
CA LEU A 104 1.63 -15.93 -9.76
C LEU A 104 1.95 -14.43 -9.74
N VAL A 105 1.11 -13.62 -9.08
CA VAL A 105 1.39 -12.19 -8.90
C VAL A 105 2.67 -11.98 -8.07
N GLY A 106 2.84 -12.75 -7.00
CA GLY A 106 4.07 -12.74 -6.20
C GLY A 106 5.30 -13.05 -7.04
N LEU A 107 5.23 -14.10 -7.86
CA LEU A 107 6.32 -14.48 -8.76
C LEU A 107 6.66 -13.38 -9.76
N GLY A 108 5.65 -12.76 -10.39
CA GLY A 108 5.85 -11.64 -11.31
C GLY A 108 6.47 -10.42 -10.64
N THR A 109 6.12 -10.15 -9.38
CA THR A 109 6.69 -9.03 -8.60
C THR A 109 8.17 -9.29 -8.26
N ILE A 110 8.55 -10.53 -7.95
CA ILE A 110 9.95 -10.92 -7.76
C ILE A 110 10.74 -10.67 -9.05
N ILE A 111 10.23 -11.14 -10.19
CA ILE A 111 10.87 -10.95 -11.50
C ILE A 111 11.03 -9.46 -11.81
N ALA A 112 9.99 -8.64 -11.56
CA ALA A 112 10.06 -7.20 -11.76
C ALA A 112 11.13 -6.54 -10.88
N GLY A 113 11.32 -7.01 -9.64
CA GLY A 113 12.37 -6.51 -8.74
C GLY A 113 13.79 -6.82 -9.19
N TYR A 114 13.99 -7.88 -9.98
CA TYR A 114 15.28 -8.16 -10.62
C TYR A 114 15.46 -7.40 -11.93
N LEU A 115 14.38 -7.19 -12.70
CA LEU A 115 14.43 -6.48 -13.98
C LEU A 115 14.55 -4.96 -13.82
N TYR A 116 13.96 -4.40 -12.76
CA TYR A 116 13.99 -2.97 -12.43
C TYR A 116 14.57 -2.77 -11.02
N PRO A 117 15.91 -2.93 -10.87
CA PRO A 117 16.55 -2.80 -9.57
C PRO A 117 16.51 -1.34 -9.07
N ASN A 118 16.20 -1.14 -7.78
CA ASN A 118 16.12 0.19 -7.13
C ASN A 118 17.49 0.83 -6.82
N THR A 119 18.60 0.18 -7.19
CA THR A 119 19.98 0.62 -6.89
C THR A 119 20.29 2.04 -7.37
N GLY A 120 19.65 2.51 -8.44
CA GLY A 120 19.83 3.89 -8.92
C GLY A 120 19.29 4.96 -7.95
N LYS A 121 18.21 4.67 -7.21
CA LYS A 121 17.63 5.62 -6.24
C LYS A 121 18.41 5.63 -4.94
N GLU A 122 18.83 4.47 -4.46
CA GLU A 122 19.65 4.36 -3.24
C GLU A 122 20.99 5.09 -3.39
N LEU A 123 21.62 5.01 -4.57
CA LEU A 123 22.87 5.71 -4.85
C LEU A 123 22.66 7.23 -4.96
N SER A 124 21.57 7.68 -5.61
CA SER A 124 21.26 9.11 -5.75
C SER A 124 20.92 9.75 -4.41
N ASP A 125 20.16 9.07 -3.55
CA ASP A 125 19.82 9.56 -2.23
C ASP A 125 21.09 9.64 -1.33
N ALA A 126 22.02 8.68 -1.46
CA ALA A 126 23.31 8.70 -0.75
C ALA A 126 24.25 9.83 -1.24
N VAL A 127 24.22 10.15 -2.54
CA VAL A 127 24.97 11.29 -3.11
C VAL A 127 24.38 12.61 -2.65
N ASP A 128 23.05 12.79 -2.67
CA ASP A 128 22.37 13.97 -2.16
C ASP A 128 22.67 14.21 -0.66
N GLU A 129 22.79 13.14 0.14
CA GLU A 129 23.17 13.23 1.55
C GLU A 129 24.64 13.63 1.75
N PHE A 130 25.54 13.20 0.85
CA PHE A 130 26.94 13.62 0.83
C PHE A 130 27.09 15.09 0.40
N GLU A 131 26.33 15.54 -0.61
CA GLU A 131 26.39 16.93 -1.11
C GLU A 131 25.80 17.96 -0.13
N LYS A 132 24.88 17.55 0.75
CA LYS A 132 24.31 18.42 1.80
C LYS A 132 25.20 18.58 3.03
N LYS A 133 26.32 17.84 3.12
CA LYS A 133 27.25 17.83 4.25
C LYS A 133 28.48 18.72 3.99
#